data_AF-A0A2H0LUC3-F1
#
_entry.id   AF-A0A2H0LUC3-F1
#
_cell.length_a   1.000
_cell.length_b   1.000
_cell.length_c   1.000
_cell.angle_alpha   90.00
_cell.angle_beta   90.00
_cell.angle_gamma   90.00
#
_symmetry.space_group_name_H-M   'P 1'
#
loop_
_entity.id
_entity.type
_entity.pdbx_description
1 polymer ?
#
loop_
_entity_poly.entity_id
_entity_poly.type
_entity_poly.pdbx_seq_one_letter_code
_entity_poly.pdbx_strand_id
1 'polypeptide(L)'
;HDALPGSAQLTSTGVGHFQGLSLDIKQAVGGEGIQFNVRYDAEGKIQEVLAQHLTVGTWTLALPGYVDYVVNLGGLRFNDFSVGLNDEDARAISPAFDFSQAGAVAGAISEKVKCAPYSSAKVDSELYLINNLSDTPQPRWIEGPSELSKKNLVKVYRDLTPDALKQLLNVIIENSDKIATEVKAPQRAINQVSLGKGKINIVIFRGGRGAGPYVGLLKKLPFVNVNIVLGATDDGRSWFFASQDFDATGIPDCGKSLLDLASDKQVEKFLSLRMKRETADEAAEQKERDDLRVQFYLLLSKLNGHPEVILDSDVERLYKKFIAIQDEGKKEELLLYINKFYNIFSKYHPKSKFTFNDIPMRSLVLLGAAWQIGTRQSPAWQGAADAVGRLLDLREGDRVIFATEERQHLIAMLEDGTIYFAETGINEHPKTSDFIGLWLVDREDIWNIQQSFRGAGIELMDVDSDDREVKYTTRKVRDVERVLDAAGIIAQHSRSANVSIKGKVPANPLAKEAIKNADVIVYSVTSLESNMGSALIVDGIGEVVAENSAAAKIYLVNPTVENDPVINEKNPTALDMLNRLFR
;
A
#
# COMPACT_ATOMS: atom_id res chain seq x y z
N HIS A 1 -16.04 34.65 -13.12
CA HIS A 1 -15.22 34.60 -14.33
C HIS A 1 -13.98 35.46 -14.09
N ASP A 2 -12.82 34.83 -13.88
CA ASP A 2 -11.53 35.47 -13.55
C ASP A 2 -11.10 36.41 -14.70
N ALA A 3 -11.19 37.71 -14.47
CA ALA A 3 -10.68 38.77 -15.36
C ALA A 3 -9.55 39.57 -14.68
N LEU A 4 -8.84 38.97 -13.74
CA LEU A 4 -7.67 39.55 -13.10
C LEU A 4 -6.41 38.80 -13.58
N PRO A 5 -5.38 39.49 -14.08
CA PRO A 5 -4.08 38.87 -14.28
C PRO A 5 -3.56 38.41 -12.90
N GLY A 6 -3.31 37.11 -12.78
CA GLY A 6 -2.74 36.47 -11.61
C GLY A 6 -3.08 34.98 -11.55
N SER A 7 -2.05 34.13 -11.53
CA SER A 7 -2.21 32.68 -11.41
C SER A 7 -2.64 32.34 -9.98
N ALA A 8 -3.83 31.74 -9.83
CA ALA A 8 -4.27 31.21 -8.54
C ALA A 8 -3.57 29.89 -8.27
N GLN A 9 -2.74 29.84 -7.21
CA GLN A 9 -2.16 28.58 -6.77
C GLN A 9 -3.15 27.90 -5.84
N LEU A 10 -3.62 26.71 -6.20
CA LEU A 10 -4.51 25.92 -5.33
C LEU A 10 -3.72 24.96 -4.43
N THR A 11 -2.48 24.61 -4.82
CA THR A 11 -1.59 23.68 -4.12
C THR A 11 -0.13 24.14 -4.23
N SER A 12 0.82 23.36 -3.71
CA SER A 12 2.23 23.57 -4.07
C SER A 12 2.49 23.24 -5.53
N THR A 13 3.51 23.86 -6.13
CA THR A 13 3.87 23.68 -7.55
C THR A 13 4.63 22.37 -7.85
N GLY A 14 4.54 21.35 -6.98
CA GLY A 14 5.28 20.10 -7.14
C GLY A 14 6.78 20.27 -6.91
N VAL A 15 7.62 19.54 -7.67
CA VAL A 15 9.10 19.58 -7.55
C VAL A 15 9.74 20.92 -7.91
N GLY A 16 8.97 21.83 -8.51
CA GLY A 16 9.48 23.13 -8.96
C GLY A 16 10.10 23.12 -10.36
N HIS A 17 10.57 24.28 -10.81
CA HIS A 17 11.22 24.46 -12.10
C HIS A 17 12.68 24.89 -11.91
N PHE A 18 13.61 24.21 -12.58
CA PHE A 18 15.02 24.62 -12.56
C PHE A 18 15.22 25.83 -13.46
N GLN A 19 15.66 26.94 -12.88
CA GLN A 19 15.71 28.22 -13.56
C GLN A 19 16.87 28.31 -14.57
N GLY A 20 17.98 27.60 -14.34
CA GLY A 20 19.16 27.70 -15.20
C GLY A 20 19.64 29.15 -15.30
N LEU A 21 19.65 29.73 -16.52
CA LEU A 21 19.96 31.14 -16.78
C LEU A 21 18.72 32.06 -16.76
N SER A 22 17.56 31.57 -16.34
CA SER A 22 16.34 32.36 -16.26
C SER A 22 16.19 32.99 -14.88
N LEU A 23 15.51 34.13 -14.83
CA LEU A 23 15.07 34.81 -13.62
C LEU A 23 13.57 35.03 -13.71
N ASP A 24 12.80 34.46 -12.78
CA ASP A 24 11.38 34.81 -12.66
C ASP A 24 11.20 35.93 -11.65
N ILE A 25 10.51 36.98 -12.06
CA ILE A 25 10.18 38.14 -11.24
C ILE A 25 8.70 38.05 -10.90
N LYS A 26 8.39 37.91 -9.60
CA LYS A 26 7.02 37.70 -9.14
C LYS A 26 6.59 38.75 -8.13
N GLN A 27 5.29 39.06 -8.12
CA GLN A 27 4.66 39.86 -7.08
C GLN A 27 3.39 39.16 -6.60
N ALA A 28 3.32 38.91 -5.29
CA ALA A 28 2.11 38.40 -4.67
C ALA A 28 1.01 39.48 -4.70
N VAL A 29 -0.16 39.12 -5.21
CA VAL A 29 -1.34 40.01 -5.36
C VAL A 29 -2.54 39.56 -4.54
N GLY A 30 -2.49 38.38 -3.94
CA GLY A 30 -3.54 37.84 -3.07
C GLY A 30 -3.00 36.75 -2.16
N GLY A 31 -3.64 36.58 -0.99
CA GLY A 31 -3.35 35.49 -0.05
C GLY A 31 -1.95 35.53 0.58
N GLU A 32 -1.52 34.35 1.03
CA GLU A 32 -0.28 34.13 1.79
C GLU A 32 0.41 32.84 1.30
N GLY A 33 1.74 32.84 1.27
CA GLY A 33 2.51 31.72 0.74
C GLY A 33 4.00 31.79 1.08
N ILE A 34 4.75 30.82 0.58
CA ILE A 34 6.22 30.81 0.68
C ILE A 34 6.81 30.52 -0.69
N GLN A 35 7.72 31.36 -1.17
CA GLN A 35 8.61 31.04 -2.28
C GLN A 35 9.83 30.33 -1.72
N PHE A 36 10.18 29.19 -2.32
CA PHE A 36 11.45 28.51 -2.09
C PHE A 36 12.36 28.67 -3.31
N ASN A 37 13.65 28.88 -3.06
CA ASN A 37 14.73 28.71 -4.02
C ASN A 37 15.66 27.62 -3.46
N VAL A 38 15.76 26.48 -4.15
CA VAL A 38 16.54 25.31 -3.72
C VAL A 38 17.72 25.09 -4.66
N ARG A 39 18.93 25.08 -4.10
CA ARG A 39 20.16 24.82 -4.86
C ARG A 39 20.53 23.34 -4.75
N TYR A 40 20.78 22.72 -5.89
CA TYR A 40 21.25 21.35 -6.00
C TYR A 40 22.68 21.32 -6.55
N ASP A 41 23.45 20.31 -6.20
CA ASP A 41 24.70 19.97 -6.89
C ASP A 41 24.47 19.06 -8.10
N ALA A 42 25.54 18.71 -8.81
CA ALA A 42 25.50 17.85 -9.99
C ALA A 42 25.04 16.41 -9.67
N GLU A 43 25.06 16.01 -8.39
CA GLU A 43 24.58 14.71 -7.92
C GLU A 43 23.09 14.73 -7.55
N GLY A 44 22.46 15.90 -7.50
CA GLY A 44 21.05 16.09 -7.14
C GLY A 44 20.82 16.21 -5.64
N LYS A 45 21.86 16.50 -4.84
CA LYS A 45 21.76 16.74 -3.41
C LYS A 45 21.51 18.22 -3.13
N ILE A 46 20.65 18.49 -2.15
CA ILE A 46 20.31 19.85 -1.73
C ILE A 46 21.48 20.47 -0.97
N GLN A 47 22.00 21.57 -1.50
CA GLN A 47 23.09 22.35 -0.91
C GLN A 47 22.55 23.51 -0.07
N GLU A 48 21.43 24.10 -0.48
CA GLU A 48 20.87 25.29 0.17
C GLU A 48 19.37 25.42 -0.11
N VAL A 49 18.64 25.96 0.87
CA VAL A 49 17.22 26.32 0.74
C VAL A 49 17.03 27.75 1.22
N LEU A 50 16.61 28.63 0.32
CA LEU A 50 16.18 29.98 0.66
C LEU A 50 14.65 30.02 0.66
N ALA A 51 14.07 30.63 1.68
CA ALA A 51 12.62 30.77 1.83
C ALA A 51 12.23 32.24 1.99
N GLN A 52 11.24 32.69 1.24
CA GLN A 52 10.67 34.02 1.39
C GLN A 52 9.18 33.92 1.67
N HIS A 53 8.74 34.55 2.77
CA HIS A 53 7.32 34.66 3.08
C HIS A 53 6.64 35.66 2.16
N LEU A 54 5.54 35.26 1.54
CA LEU A 54 4.80 36.02 0.57
C LEU A 54 3.50 36.52 1.16
N THR A 55 3.30 37.83 1.13
CA THR A 55 2.03 38.50 1.45
C THR A 55 1.68 39.44 0.31
N VAL A 56 0.46 39.97 0.28
CA VAL A 56 0.03 40.90 -0.77
C VAL A 56 0.99 42.10 -0.88
N GLY A 57 1.52 42.32 -2.08
CA GLY A 57 2.50 43.36 -2.39
C GLY A 57 3.95 42.89 -2.35
N THR A 58 4.25 41.74 -1.75
CA THR A 58 5.60 41.17 -1.67
C THR A 58 6.14 40.84 -3.06
N TRP A 59 7.33 41.34 -3.37
CA TRP A 59 8.11 40.95 -4.55
C TRP A 59 9.04 39.80 -4.19
N THR A 60 9.17 38.82 -5.08
CA THR A 60 10.05 37.67 -4.91
C THR A 60 10.68 37.29 -6.24
N LEU A 61 11.84 36.63 -6.17
CA LEU A 61 12.59 36.18 -7.33
C LEU A 61 12.73 34.65 -7.32
N ALA A 62 12.59 34.02 -8.48
CA ALA A 62 13.11 32.68 -8.72
C ALA A 62 14.53 32.82 -9.26
N LEU A 63 15.52 32.48 -8.46
CA LEU A 63 16.91 32.84 -8.72
C LEU A 63 17.53 31.95 -9.81
N PRO A 64 18.38 32.49 -10.70
CA PRO A 64 19.15 31.71 -11.65
C PRO A 64 19.99 30.64 -10.94
N GLY A 65 20.02 29.42 -11.46
CA GLY A 65 20.72 28.28 -10.85
C GLY A 65 19.99 27.59 -9.70
N TYR A 66 18.76 28.01 -9.36
CA TYR A 66 17.94 27.36 -8.34
C TYR A 66 16.74 26.64 -8.96
N VAL A 67 16.20 25.66 -8.22
CA VAL A 67 14.84 25.16 -8.43
C VAL A 67 13.90 26.00 -7.61
N ASP A 68 12.88 26.52 -8.26
CA ASP A 68 11.91 27.39 -7.63
C ASP A 68 10.58 26.65 -7.44
N TYR A 69 9.97 26.80 -6.27
CA TYR A 69 8.60 26.34 -6.05
C TYR A 69 7.91 27.17 -4.99
N VAL A 70 6.57 27.12 -5.01
CA VAL A 70 5.72 27.90 -4.11
C VAL A 70 4.87 26.97 -3.27
N VAL A 71 4.70 27.34 -2.00
CA VAL A 71 3.76 26.70 -1.08
C VAL A 71 2.65 27.70 -0.75
N ASN A 72 1.40 27.34 -1.06
CA ASN A 72 0.23 28.16 -0.75
C ASN A 72 -0.20 27.93 0.72
N LEU A 73 -0.16 28.98 1.53
CA LEU A 73 -0.61 28.95 2.94
C LEU A 73 -2.08 29.38 3.10
N GLY A 74 -2.66 30.00 2.06
CA GLY A 74 -4.06 30.38 2.01
C GLY A 74 -4.33 31.41 0.92
N GLY A 75 -5.01 30.99 -0.15
CA GLY A 75 -5.51 31.90 -1.20
C GLY A 75 -4.42 32.63 -1.99
N LEU A 76 -3.19 32.12 -2.04
CA LEU A 76 -2.08 32.76 -2.72
C LEU A 76 -2.37 33.00 -4.21
N ARG A 77 -2.15 34.24 -4.65
CA ARG A 77 -2.16 34.67 -6.05
C ARG A 77 -0.92 35.52 -6.30
N PHE A 78 -0.27 35.33 -7.45
CA PHE A 78 0.83 36.20 -7.88
C PHE A 78 0.76 36.48 -9.37
N ASN A 79 1.38 37.59 -9.74
CA ASN A 79 1.75 37.91 -11.12
C ASN A 79 3.23 37.61 -11.28
N ASP A 80 3.63 37.13 -12.45
CA ASP A 80 5.01 36.80 -12.76
C ASP A 80 5.34 37.03 -14.23
N PHE A 81 6.63 37.20 -14.50
CA PHE A 81 7.20 37.07 -15.82
C PHE A 81 8.65 36.57 -15.72
N SER A 82 9.12 35.90 -16.77
CA SER A 82 10.46 35.33 -16.85
C SER A 82 11.36 36.17 -17.73
N VAL A 83 12.64 36.22 -17.39
CA VAL A 83 13.67 36.91 -18.17
C VAL A 83 14.84 35.95 -18.38
N GLY A 84 15.24 35.75 -19.63
CA GLY A 84 16.48 35.04 -19.94
C GLY A 84 17.68 35.96 -19.73
N LEU A 85 18.67 35.49 -18.98
CA LEU A 85 19.89 36.24 -18.69
C LEU A 85 21.06 35.70 -19.52
N ASN A 86 22.07 36.54 -19.72
CA ASN A 86 23.40 36.06 -20.10
C ASN A 86 24.13 35.53 -18.84
N ASP A 87 25.25 34.83 -19.07
CA ASP A 87 26.04 34.23 -17.98
C ASP A 87 26.58 35.26 -16.98
N GLU A 88 26.92 36.47 -17.41
CA GLU A 88 27.47 37.53 -16.55
C GLU A 88 26.41 38.03 -15.56
N ASP A 89 25.22 38.36 -16.07
CA ASP A 89 24.09 38.82 -15.26
C ASP A 89 23.60 37.71 -14.31
N ALA A 90 23.53 36.47 -14.78
CA ALA A 90 23.14 35.33 -13.95
C ALA A 90 24.12 35.10 -12.79
N ARG A 91 25.43 35.20 -13.04
CA ARG A 91 26.47 35.12 -12.00
C ARG A 91 26.44 36.29 -11.04
N ALA A 92 26.12 37.49 -11.52
CA ALA A 92 26.00 38.67 -10.66
C ALA A 92 24.83 38.54 -9.67
N ILE A 93 23.73 37.91 -10.09
CA ILE A 93 22.54 37.66 -9.24
C ILE A 93 22.74 36.46 -8.33
N SER A 94 23.34 35.37 -8.82
CA SER A 94 23.53 34.11 -8.10
C SER A 94 25.01 33.71 -8.02
N PRO A 95 25.87 34.48 -7.33
CA PRO A 95 27.32 34.25 -7.33
C PRO A 95 27.73 32.91 -6.69
N ALA A 96 26.86 32.31 -5.87
CA ALA A 96 27.10 31.02 -5.23
C ALA A 96 26.87 29.80 -6.14
N PHE A 97 26.28 29.99 -7.33
CA PHE A 97 26.01 28.88 -8.26
C PHE A 97 27.09 28.81 -9.35
N ASP A 98 27.64 27.61 -9.55
CA ASP A 98 28.56 27.35 -10.65
C ASP A 98 27.78 27.03 -11.93
N PHE A 99 27.57 28.06 -12.75
CA PHE A 99 26.83 27.92 -14.01
C PHE A 99 27.49 26.99 -15.03
N SER A 100 28.77 26.64 -14.87
CA SER A 100 29.41 25.61 -15.71
C SER A 100 28.79 24.22 -15.48
N GLN A 101 28.13 23.99 -14.34
CA GLN A 101 27.47 22.74 -13.99
C GLN A 101 25.96 22.74 -14.26
N ALA A 102 25.38 23.82 -14.79
CA ALA A 102 23.93 23.95 -14.95
C ALA A 102 23.27 22.77 -15.68
N GLY A 103 23.92 22.26 -16.73
CA GLY A 103 23.43 21.10 -17.47
C GLY A 103 23.43 19.80 -16.66
N ALA A 104 24.47 19.55 -15.87
CA ALA A 104 24.57 18.37 -15.00
C ALA A 104 23.54 18.42 -13.86
N VAL A 105 23.38 19.60 -13.24
CA VAL A 105 22.38 19.86 -12.21
C VAL A 105 20.96 19.64 -12.76
N ALA A 106 20.64 20.19 -13.94
CA ALA A 106 19.35 19.98 -14.59
C ALA A 106 19.04 18.49 -14.85
N GLY A 107 20.04 17.75 -15.35
CA GLY A 107 19.96 16.29 -15.52
C GLY A 107 19.64 15.58 -14.20
N ALA A 108 20.42 15.85 -13.15
CA ALA A 108 20.24 15.24 -11.84
C ALA A 108 18.86 15.55 -11.22
N ILE A 109 18.37 16.78 -11.35
CA ILE A 109 17.03 17.16 -10.87
C ILE A 109 15.95 16.32 -11.58
N SER A 110 15.99 16.25 -12.91
CA SER A 110 14.99 15.50 -13.68
C SER A 110 14.98 14.00 -13.34
N GLU A 111 16.16 13.42 -13.10
CA GLU A 111 16.32 11.99 -12.86
C GLU A 111 16.02 11.61 -11.41
N LYS A 112 16.50 12.40 -10.45
CA LYS A 112 16.59 12.00 -9.03
C LYS A 112 15.62 12.74 -8.12
N VAL A 113 15.25 13.98 -8.41
CA VAL A 113 14.39 14.77 -7.51
C VAL A 113 12.92 14.41 -7.77
N LYS A 114 12.27 13.78 -6.78
CA LYS A 114 10.89 13.27 -6.89
C LYS A 114 9.86 14.02 -6.05
N CYS A 115 10.30 14.88 -5.13
CA CYS A 115 9.41 15.69 -4.31
C CYS A 115 10.03 17.04 -3.94
N ALA A 116 9.18 18.00 -3.60
CA ALA A 116 9.61 19.26 -3.01
C ALA A 116 10.21 19.01 -1.62
N PRO A 117 11.28 19.71 -1.21
CA PRO A 117 11.86 19.54 0.12
C PRO A 117 10.93 19.93 1.26
N TYR A 118 10.09 20.95 1.05
CA TYR A 118 9.11 21.40 2.04
C TYR A 118 7.68 21.37 1.48
N SER A 119 6.73 21.03 2.34
CA SER A 119 5.30 21.15 2.07
C SER A 119 4.59 21.84 3.25
N SER A 120 3.42 22.44 3.02
CA SER A 120 2.61 22.95 4.13
C SER A 120 1.44 22.02 4.45
N ALA A 121 1.14 21.88 5.73
CA ALA A 121 -0.10 21.29 6.21
C ALA A 121 -0.79 22.24 7.18
N LYS A 122 -2.12 22.24 7.18
CA LYS A 122 -2.92 22.97 8.16
C LYS A 122 -3.60 21.96 9.07
N VAL A 123 -3.25 21.97 10.37
CA VAL A 123 -3.80 21.05 11.39
C VAL A 123 -4.38 21.92 12.50
N ASP A 124 -5.67 21.75 12.81
CA ASP A 124 -6.39 22.51 13.85
C ASP A 124 -6.25 24.03 13.72
N SER A 125 -6.29 24.53 12.48
CA SER A 125 -6.08 25.94 12.10
C SER A 125 -4.64 26.45 12.17
N GLU A 126 -3.70 25.68 12.71
CA GLU A 126 -2.27 25.98 12.74
C GLU A 126 -1.60 25.51 11.44
N LEU A 127 -0.63 26.29 10.95
CA LEU A 127 0.15 25.96 9.76
C LEU A 127 1.47 25.31 10.15
N TYR A 128 1.79 24.21 9.47
CA TYR A 128 2.98 23.37 9.64
C TYR A 128 3.75 23.29 8.33
N LEU A 129 5.08 23.26 8.42
CA LEU A 129 6.01 23.23 7.29
C LEU A 129 6.75 21.94 7.51
N ILE A 130 6.40 20.98 6.68
CA ILE A 130 6.84 19.61 6.78
C ILE A 130 8.10 19.52 5.92
N ASN A 131 9.22 19.18 6.55
CA ASN A 131 10.40 18.77 5.81
C ASN A 131 10.20 17.34 5.30
N ASN A 132 10.08 17.19 3.98
CA ASN A 132 9.79 15.92 3.31
C ASN A 132 11.04 15.04 3.13
N LEU A 133 12.23 15.59 3.37
CA LEU A 133 13.52 14.96 3.07
C LEU A 133 14.49 15.16 4.25
N SER A 134 14.96 14.06 4.84
CA SER A 134 15.77 14.07 6.09
C SER A 134 17.02 14.93 6.02
N ASP A 135 17.64 15.00 4.83
CA ASP A 135 18.94 15.63 4.62
C ASP A 135 18.80 17.07 4.09
N THR A 136 17.59 17.62 4.08
CA THR A 136 17.35 19.01 3.63
C THR A 136 17.90 19.99 4.65
N PRO A 137 18.78 20.92 4.25
CA PRO A 137 19.21 22.03 5.09
C PRO A 137 18.02 22.88 5.54
N GLN A 138 18.08 23.40 6.76
CA GLN A 138 17.05 24.32 7.25
C GLN A 138 16.91 25.54 6.33
N PRO A 139 15.69 26.04 6.06
CA PRO A 139 15.51 27.18 5.19
C PRO A 139 16.15 28.41 5.82
N ARG A 140 17.00 29.09 5.05
CA ARG A 140 17.42 30.46 5.34
C ARG A 140 16.30 31.38 4.90
N TRP A 141 15.68 32.05 5.86
CA TRP A 141 14.61 32.99 5.58
C TRP A 141 15.21 34.27 5.05
N ILE A 142 14.71 34.76 3.92
CA ILE A 142 15.26 35.91 3.24
C ILE A 142 14.23 37.00 3.01
N GLU A 143 14.71 38.23 2.91
CA GLU A 143 13.94 39.33 2.33
C GLU A 143 14.11 39.34 0.80
N GLY A 144 13.00 39.54 0.08
CA GLY A 144 13.04 39.77 -1.36
C GLY A 144 13.57 41.18 -1.69
N PRO A 145 13.56 41.57 -2.96
CA PRO A 145 14.09 42.86 -3.41
C PRO A 145 13.19 44.01 -2.94
N SER A 146 13.49 44.57 -1.77
CA SER A 146 12.72 45.65 -1.12
C SER A 146 12.64 46.91 -1.98
N GLU A 147 13.63 47.13 -2.85
CA GLU A 147 13.73 48.23 -3.80
C GLU A 147 12.58 48.23 -4.82
N LEU A 148 12.00 47.04 -5.10
CA LEU A 148 10.88 46.89 -6.02
C LEU A 148 9.52 47.12 -5.37
N SER A 149 9.45 47.12 -4.03
CA SER A 149 8.18 47.21 -3.26
C SER A 149 7.33 48.45 -3.58
N LYS A 150 7.95 49.53 -4.05
CA LYS A 150 7.26 50.78 -4.42
C LYS A 150 6.54 50.70 -5.78
N LYS A 151 6.75 49.62 -6.53
CA LYS A 151 6.18 49.42 -7.87
C LYS A 151 5.09 48.33 -7.82
N ASN A 152 4.08 48.49 -8.68
CA ASN A 152 3.09 47.45 -8.95
C ASN A 152 3.52 46.70 -10.22
N LEU A 153 3.64 45.38 -10.13
CA LEU A 153 4.14 44.53 -11.23
C LEU A 153 3.27 44.65 -12.47
N VAL A 154 1.93 44.77 -12.33
CA VAL A 154 1.04 44.98 -13.49
C VAL A 154 1.35 46.29 -14.20
N LYS A 155 1.73 47.33 -13.46
CA LYS A 155 2.15 48.60 -14.06
C LYS A 155 3.51 48.46 -14.74
N VAL A 156 4.48 47.81 -14.07
CA VAL A 156 5.80 47.52 -14.64
C VAL A 156 5.67 46.71 -15.94
N TYR A 157 4.77 45.73 -15.97
CA TYR A 157 4.54 44.88 -17.12
C TYR A 157 3.91 45.63 -18.30
N ARG A 158 2.94 46.52 -18.05
CA ARG A 158 2.34 47.36 -19.10
C ARG A 158 3.35 48.32 -19.73
N ASP A 159 4.29 48.79 -18.93
CA ASP A 159 5.32 49.76 -19.35
C ASP A 159 6.64 49.05 -19.75
N LEU A 160 6.64 47.71 -19.90
CA LEU A 160 7.85 46.93 -20.11
C LEU A 160 8.38 47.11 -21.54
N THR A 161 9.38 47.97 -21.68
CA THR A 161 10.23 48.08 -22.88
C THR A 161 11.58 47.40 -22.64
N PRO A 162 12.37 47.09 -23.69
CA PRO A 162 13.74 46.56 -23.50
C PRO A 162 14.60 47.42 -22.57
N ASP A 163 14.49 48.76 -22.66
CA ASP A 163 15.22 49.68 -21.79
C ASP A 163 14.72 49.64 -20.35
N ALA A 164 13.39 49.60 -20.15
CA ALA A 164 12.80 49.49 -18.81
C ALA A 164 13.16 48.15 -18.15
N LEU A 165 13.20 47.07 -18.92
CA LEU A 165 13.66 45.76 -18.46
C LEU A 165 15.14 45.80 -18.08
N LYS A 166 15.99 46.40 -18.91
CA LYS A 166 17.42 46.56 -18.61
C LYS A 166 17.63 47.38 -17.32
N GLN A 167 16.88 48.46 -17.13
CA GLN A 167 16.92 49.23 -15.89
C GLN A 167 16.46 48.41 -14.68
N LEU A 168 15.42 47.60 -14.83
CA LEU A 168 14.94 46.71 -13.77
C LEU A 168 16.00 45.68 -13.40
N LEU A 169 16.62 45.03 -14.39
CA LEU A 169 17.70 44.07 -14.17
C LEU A 169 18.91 44.73 -13.51
N ASN A 170 19.31 45.92 -13.94
CA ASN A 170 20.39 46.67 -13.29
C ASN A 170 20.10 46.92 -11.82
N VAL A 171 18.87 47.30 -11.46
CA VAL A 171 18.49 47.47 -10.04
C VAL A 171 18.60 46.16 -9.26
N ILE A 172 18.19 45.03 -9.86
CA ILE A 172 18.32 43.70 -9.22
C ILE A 172 19.80 43.32 -9.05
N ILE A 173 20.62 43.53 -10.08
CA ILE A 173 22.05 43.21 -10.09
C ILE A 173 22.83 44.09 -9.09
N GLU A 174 22.59 45.41 -9.09
CA GLU A 174 23.25 46.36 -8.18
C GLU A 174 22.90 46.14 -6.71
N ASN A 175 21.83 45.39 -6.41
CA ASN A 175 21.39 45.05 -5.07
C ASN A 175 21.39 43.53 -4.82
N SER A 176 22.13 42.75 -5.62
CA SER A 176 22.13 41.29 -5.50
C SER A 176 22.72 40.78 -4.18
N ASP A 177 23.59 41.57 -3.55
CA ASP A 177 24.11 41.34 -2.20
C ASP A 177 23.04 41.47 -1.11
N LYS A 178 22.01 42.29 -1.35
CA LYS A 178 20.86 42.44 -0.47
C LYS A 178 19.76 41.43 -0.76
N ILE A 179 19.68 40.95 -2.01
CA ILE A 179 18.84 39.81 -2.35
C ILE A 179 19.37 38.62 -1.56
N ALA A 180 18.48 37.91 -0.87
CA ALA A 180 18.86 36.86 0.08
C ALA A 180 19.46 37.36 1.42
N THR A 181 19.26 38.63 1.79
CA THR A 181 19.53 39.09 3.16
C THR A 181 18.71 38.27 4.13
N GLU A 182 19.39 37.63 5.08
CA GLU A 182 18.75 36.74 6.04
C GLU A 182 17.90 37.52 7.05
N VAL A 183 16.65 37.10 7.20
CA VAL A 183 15.68 37.64 8.14
C VAL A 183 15.25 36.56 9.12
N LYS A 184 14.61 36.98 10.21
CA LYS A 184 13.99 36.00 11.12
C LYS A 184 12.85 35.28 10.40
N ALA A 185 12.73 33.99 10.66
CA ALA A 185 11.53 33.24 10.30
C ALA A 185 10.28 33.99 10.80
N PRO A 186 9.23 34.15 9.97
CA PRO A 186 8.06 34.90 10.38
C PRO A 186 7.44 34.27 11.63
N GLN A 187 7.06 35.08 12.63
CA GLN A 187 6.54 34.59 13.92
C GLN A 187 5.29 33.69 13.77
N ARG A 188 4.47 34.00 12.77
CA ARG A 188 3.29 33.23 12.36
C ARG A 188 3.63 32.08 11.42
N ALA A 189 4.81 32.13 10.80
CA ALA A 189 5.24 31.14 9.86
C ALA A 189 5.87 29.96 10.61
N ILE A 190 4.93 29.14 11.05
CA ILE A 190 5.02 27.71 10.91
C ILE A 190 5.89 27.00 11.94
N ASN A 191 5.22 26.19 12.77
CA ASN A 191 5.86 25.12 13.51
C ASN A 191 6.54 24.18 12.50
N GLN A 192 7.87 24.21 12.46
CA GLN A 192 8.63 23.23 11.69
C GLN A 192 8.50 21.89 12.39
N VAL A 193 7.83 20.97 11.71
CA VAL A 193 7.85 19.57 12.09
C VAL A 193 8.84 18.91 11.15
N SER A 194 10.04 18.61 11.65
CA SER A 194 10.81 17.57 10.98
C SER A 194 10.07 16.28 11.24
N LEU A 195 9.65 15.58 10.18
CA LEU A 195 9.51 14.13 10.29
C LEU A 195 10.83 13.67 10.92
N GLY A 196 10.76 13.02 12.09
CA GLY A 196 11.96 12.66 12.84
C GLY A 196 12.98 11.95 11.95
N LYS A 197 14.23 11.77 12.43
CA LYS A 197 15.30 11.14 11.62
C LYS A 197 14.99 9.71 11.11
N GLY A 198 13.82 9.13 11.41
CA GLY A 198 13.37 7.82 10.95
C GLY A 198 12.16 7.88 10.02
N LYS A 199 11.98 6.84 9.21
CA LYS A 199 10.77 6.63 8.42
C LYS A 199 9.56 6.37 9.35
N ILE A 200 8.38 6.80 8.91
CA ILE A 200 7.09 6.49 9.55
C ILE A 200 6.74 5.03 9.26
N ASN A 201 6.54 4.23 10.31
CA ASN A 201 6.11 2.84 10.20
C ASN A 201 4.58 2.76 10.21
N ILE A 202 4.00 2.31 9.09
CA ILE A 202 2.56 2.10 8.94
C ILE A 202 2.28 0.60 8.93
N VAL A 203 1.48 0.14 9.89
CA VAL A 203 0.91 -1.21 9.90
C VAL A 203 -0.48 -1.17 9.30
N ILE A 204 -0.76 -2.09 8.37
CA ILE A 204 -2.06 -2.18 7.70
C ILE A 204 -2.64 -3.58 7.91
N PHE A 205 -3.78 -3.68 8.57
CA PHE A 205 -4.57 -4.91 8.62
C PHE A 205 -5.41 -5.02 7.34
N ARG A 206 -5.12 -6.03 6.51
CA ARG A 206 -5.90 -6.34 5.29
C ARG A 206 -5.62 -7.78 4.84
N GLY A 207 -6.46 -8.28 3.91
CA GLY A 207 -6.13 -9.44 3.09
C GLY A 207 -6.33 -9.14 1.61
N GLY A 208 -7.58 -9.08 1.15
CA GLY A 208 -8.00 -8.87 -0.24
C GLY A 208 -7.58 -7.52 -0.87
N ARG A 209 -8.07 -7.23 -2.08
CA ARG A 209 -7.57 -6.14 -2.95
C ARG A 209 -7.96 -4.71 -2.54
N GLY A 210 -8.88 -4.53 -1.57
CA GLY A 210 -9.49 -3.22 -1.28
C GLY A 210 -8.48 -2.12 -0.94
N ALA A 211 -7.36 -2.48 -0.30
CA ALA A 211 -6.31 -1.53 0.07
C ALA A 211 -5.27 -1.25 -1.04
N GLY A 212 -5.25 -2.05 -2.12
CA GLY A 212 -4.20 -1.99 -3.14
C GLY A 212 -3.95 -0.59 -3.70
N PRO A 213 -4.98 0.20 -4.06
CA PRO A 213 -4.80 1.55 -4.58
C PRO A 213 -4.01 2.47 -3.65
N TYR A 214 -4.34 2.52 -2.35
CA TYR A 214 -3.67 3.44 -1.42
C TYR A 214 -2.34 2.88 -0.91
N VAL A 215 -2.19 1.55 -0.77
CA VAL A 215 -0.88 0.92 -0.52
C VAL A 215 0.10 1.28 -1.64
N GLY A 216 -0.37 1.28 -2.89
CA GLY A 216 0.40 1.71 -4.05
C GLY A 216 0.81 3.19 -4.02
N LEU A 217 0.10 4.04 -3.27
CA LEU A 217 0.49 5.43 -3.01
C LEU A 217 1.51 5.50 -1.87
N LEU A 218 1.24 4.82 -0.75
CA LEU A 218 2.11 4.82 0.42
C LEU A 218 3.52 4.31 0.11
N LYS A 219 3.66 3.26 -0.70
CA LYS A 219 4.98 2.74 -1.09
C LYS A 219 5.84 3.71 -1.90
N LYS A 220 5.23 4.74 -2.51
CA LYS A 220 5.94 5.78 -3.26
C LYS A 220 6.51 6.87 -2.34
N LEU A 221 6.08 6.91 -1.07
CA LEU A 221 6.55 7.90 -0.11
C LEU A 221 7.87 7.43 0.52
N PRO A 222 9.01 8.09 0.26
CA PRO A 222 10.33 7.60 0.67
C PRO A 222 10.54 7.55 2.19
N PHE A 223 9.74 8.32 2.93
CA PHE A 223 9.78 8.43 4.38
C PHE A 223 8.77 7.52 5.10
N VAL A 224 8.13 6.57 4.40
CA VAL A 224 7.17 5.62 4.97
C VAL A 224 7.70 4.20 4.82
N ASN A 225 7.51 3.34 5.81
CA ASN A 225 7.59 1.90 5.72
C ASN A 225 6.17 1.31 5.82
N VAL A 226 5.84 0.35 4.97
CA VAL A 226 4.52 -0.29 4.94
C VAL A 226 4.63 -1.76 5.35
N ASN A 227 4.06 -2.09 6.49
CA ASN A 227 3.94 -3.46 6.99
C ASN A 227 2.48 -3.92 6.88
N ILE A 228 2.20 -4.93 6.06
CA ILE A 228 0.85 -5.50 5.92
C ILE A 228 0.74 -6.71 6.85
N VAL A 229 -0.23 -6.71 7.77
CA VAL A 229 -0.56 -7.85 8.63
C VAL A 229 -1.84 -8.51 8.14
N LEU A 230 -1.79 -9.81 7.85
CA LEU A 230 -2.91 -10.59 7.32
C LEU A 230 -3.33 -11.74 8.26
N GLY A 231 -4.62 -12.04 8.34
CA GLY A 231 -5.18 -13.04 9.26
C GLY A 231 -4.81 -14.49 8.96
N ALA A 232 -4.33 -14.76 7.74
CA ALA A 232 -3.82 -16.05 7.32
C ALA A 232 -4.87 -17.18 7.22
N THR A 233 -6.13 -16.83 6.92
CA THR A 233 -7.28 -17.75 6.91
C THR A 233 -7.92 -18.01 5.55
N ASP A 234 -7.53 -17.32 4.47
CA ASP A 234 -8.12 -17.48 3.13
C ASP A 234 -8.05 -18.94 2.65
N ASP A 235 -9.22 -19.57 2.60
CA ASP A 235 -9.44 -20.97 2.27
C ASP A 235 -10.51 -21.17 1.20
N GLY A 236 -10.81 -20.11 0.42
CA GLY A 236 -11.95 -20.08 -0.48
C GLY A 236 -11.68 -20.13 -1.99
N ARG A 237 -12.76 -20.23 -2.77
CA ARG A 237 -12.81 -20.10 -4.24
C ARG A 237 -11.83 -21.06 -4.93
N SER A 238 -11.04 -20.56 -5.88
CA SER A 238 -10.05 -21.38 -6.59
C SER A 238 -8.99 -21.97 -5.64
N TRP A 239 -8.81 -21.43 -4.43
CA TRP A 239 -7.86 -21.93 -3.45
C TRP A 239 -8.44 -22.96 -2.49
N PHE A 240 -9.75 -23.25 -2.53
CA PHE A 240 -10.43 -24.15 -1.59
C PHE A 240 -9.71 -25.48 -1.44
N PHE A 241 -9.56 -26.26 -2.51
CA PHE A 241 -8.88 -27.56 -2.41
C PHE A 241 -7.40 -27.46 -2.01
N ALA A 242 -6.70 -26.41 -2.43
CA ALA A 242 -5.30 -26.20 -2.05
C ALA A 242 -5.18 -25.97 -0.54
N SER A 243 -6.06 -25.14 0.04
CA SER A 243 -6.07 -24.86 1.46
C SER A 243 -6.29 -26.11 2.30
N GLN A 244 -7.20 -27.00 1.85
CA GLN A 244 -7.53 -28.25 2.53
C GLN A 244 -6.45 -29.31 2.35
N ASP A 245 -5.98 -29.53 1.11
CA ASP A 245 -5.05 -30.61 0.80
C ASP A 245 -3.62 -30.30 1.26
N PHE A 246 -3.21 -29.03 1.22
CA PHE A 246 -1.85 -28.59 1.54
C PHE A 246 -1.71 -27.94 2.91
N ASP A 247 -2.83 -27.76 3.63
CA ASP A 247 -2.89 -27.01 4.90
C ASP A 247 -2.29 -25.61 4.73
N ALA A 248 -2.82 -24.86 3.75
CA ALA A 248 -2.19 -23.66 3.19
C ALA A 248 -3.15 -22.46 3.15
N THR A 249 -3.81 -22.16 4.28
CA THR A 249 -4.72 -21.01 4.40
C THR A 249 -3.97 -19.66 4.33
N GLY A 250 -4.62 -18.63 3.78
CA GLY A 250 -4.08 -17.26 3.71
C GLY A 250 -3.06 -16.97 2.60
N ILE A 251 -2.66 -17.97 1.82
CA ILE A 251 -1.62 -17.83 0.78
C ILE A 251 -2.01 -16.87 -0.36
N PRO A 252 -3.24 -16.89 -0.91
CA PRO A 252 -3.61 -15.99 -2.00
C PRO A 252 -3.54 -14.51 -1.59
N ASP A 253 -3.92 -14.18 -0.37
CA ASP A 253 -3.89 -12.83 0.20
C ASP A 253 -2.48 -12.35 0.52
N CYS A 254 -1.61 -13.21 1.04
CA CYS A 254 -0.18 -12.94 1.14
C CYS A 254 0.38 -12.55 -0.24
N GLY A 255 0.07 -13.34 -1.27
CA GLY A 255 0.48 -13.06 -2.64
C GLY A 255 -0.05 -11.74 -3.18
N LYS A 256 -1.33 -11.41 -2.96
CA LYS A 256 -1.91 -10.12 -3.40
C LYS A 256 -1.19 -8.94 -2.72
N SER A 257 -0.95 -9.04 -1.41
CA SER A 257 -0.28 -8.01 -0.62
C SER A 257 1.17 -7.80 -1.05
N LEU A 258 1.89 -8.87 -1.40
CA LEU A 258 3.25 -8.78 -1.94
C LEU A 258 3.29 -8.04 -3.28
N LEU A 259 2.34 -8.33 -4.19
CA LEU A 259 2.26 -7.64 -5.48
C LEU A 259 1.95 -6.14 -5.31
N ASP A 260 1.13 -5.77 -4.33
CA ASP A 260 0.82 -4.36 -4.05
C ASP A 260 2.07 -3.57 -3.62
N LEU A 261 3.02 -4.23 -2.93
CA LEU A 261 4.30 -3.64 -2.52
C LEU A 261 5.42 -3.76 -3.57
N ALA A 262 5.25 -4.58 -4.61
CA ALA A 262 6.30 -4.91 -5.57
C ALA A 262 6.89 -3.70 -6.31
N SER A 263 8.20 -3.73 -6.52
CA SER A 263 8.94 -2.80 -7.39
C SER A 263 9.35 -3.47 -8.71
N ASP A 264 9.60 -4.79 -8.70
CA ASP A 264 9.95 -5.55 -9.91
C ASP A 264 8.70 -5.87 -10.75
N LYS A 265 8.52 -5.13 -11.85
CA LYS A 265 7.38 -5.31 -12.77
C LYS A 265 7.43 -6.58 -13.60
N GLN A 266 8.59 -7.21 -13.78
CA GLN A 266 8.71 -8.44 -14.58
C GLN A 266 8.24 -9.63 -13.75
N VAL A 267 8.76 -9.74 -12.51
CA VAL A 267 8.35 -10.77 -11.54
C VAL A 267 6.89 -10.58 -11.13
N GLU A 268 6.45 -9.35 -10.85
CA GLU A 268 5.04 -9.03 -10.53
C GLU A 268 4.09 -9.52 -11.63
N LYS A 269 4.43 -9.26 -12.90
CA LYS A 269 3.62 -9.72 -14.04
C LYS A 269 3.57 -11.23 -14.13
N PHE A 270 4.69 -11.93 -13.96
CA PHE A 270 4.71 -13.40 -13.97
C PHE A 270 3.86 -13.99 -12.84
N LEU A 271 4.09 -13.54 -11.60
CA LEU A 271 3.40 -14.02 -10.40
C LEU A 271 1.88 -13.72 -10.40
N SER A 272 1.45 -12.74 -11.18
CA SER A 272 0.03 -12.39 -11.35
C SER A 272 -0.74 -13.31 -12.31
N LEU A 273 -0.06 -14.06 -13.17
CA LEU A 273 -0.69 -14.88 -14.21
C LEU A 273 -1.37 -16.11 -13.64
N ARG A 274 -2.35 -16.60 -14.41
CA ARG A 274 -3.17 -17.78 -14.15
C ARG A 274 -3.32 -18.59 -15.44
N MET A 275 -3.49 -19.90 -15.29
CA MET A 275 -4.05 -20.75 -16.35
C MET A 275 -5.56 -20.71 -16.16
N LYS A 276 -6.33 -20.29 -17.17
CA LYS A 276 -7.79 -20.20 -17.05
C LYS A 276 -8.45 -21.03 -18.13
N ARG A 277 -9.38 -21.89 -17.73
CA ARG A 277 -10.21 -22.70 -18.61
C ARG A 277 -11.67 -22.55 -18.19
N GLU A 278 -12.57 -22.51 -19.17
CA GLU A 278 -14.02 -22.47 -18.93
C GLU A 278 -14.56 -23.91 -18.95
N THR A 279 -15.12 -24.36 -17.83
CA THR A 279 -15.77 -25.68 -17.70
C THR A 279 -17.28 -25.56 -17.79
N ALA A 280 -17.92 -26.57 -18.39
CA ALA A 280 -19.38 -26.66 -18.52
C ALA A 280 -20.04 -27.70 -17.58
N ASP A 281 -19.32 -28.74 -17.10
CA ASP A 281 -19.84 -29.78 -16.18
C ASP A 281 -18.75 -30.53 -15.38
N GLU A 282 -19.15 -31.39 -14.43
CA GLU A 282 -18.23 -32.15 -13.53
C GLU A 282 -17.32 -33.16 -14.24
N ALA A 283 -17.78 -33.80 -15.32
CA ALA A 283 -16.94 -34.75 -16.08
C ALA A 283 -15.87 -33.99 -16.88
N ALA A 284 -16.23 -32.81 -17.39
CA ALA A 284 -15.30 -31.86 -17.97
C ALA A 284 -14.30 -31.32 -16.93
N GLU A 285 -14.72 -31.05 -15.68
CA GLU A 285 -13.82 -30.61 -14.59
C GLU A 285 -12.69 -31.61 -14.32
N GLN A 286 -12.97 -32.91 -14.28
CA GLN A 286 -11.94 -33.94 -14.07
C GLN A 286 -10.92 -33.96 -15.21
N LYS A 287 -11.43 -34.05 -16.45
CA LYS A 287 -10.58 -34.11 -17.65
C LYS A 287 -9.73 -32.86 -17.79
N GLU A 288 -10.30 -31.70 -17.52
CA GLU A 288 -9.58 -30.42 -17.54
C GLU A 288 -8.51 -30.36 -16.46
N ARG A 289 -8.80 -30.84 -15.25
CA ARG A 289 -7.81 -30.89 -14.17
C ARG A 289 -6.60 -31.74 -14.56
N ASP A 290 -6.85 -32.89 -15.18
CA ASP A 290 -5.78 -33.77 -15.66
C ASP A 290 -4.99 -33.14 -16.81
N ASP A 291 -5.67 -32.49 -17.76
CA ASP A 291 -5.03 -31.76 -18.87
C ASP A 291 -4.14 -30.61 -18.36
N LEU A 292 -4.66 -29.76 -17.46
CA LEU A 292 -3.89 -28.67 -16.88
C LEU A 292 -2.70 -29.17 -16.05
N ARG A 293 -2.83 -30.31 -15.38
CA ARG A 293 -1.69 -30.95 -14.69
C ARG A 293 -0.61 -31.38 -15.69
N VAL A 294 -0.99 -31.94 -16.83
CA VAL A 294 -0.05 -32.28 -17.91
C VAL A 294 0.57 -31.02 -18.49
N GLN A 295 -0.20 -29.99 -18.79
CA GLN A 295 0.32 -28.72 -19.32
C GLN A 295 1.28 -28.04 -18.35
N PHE A 296 1.00 -28.08 -17.04
CA PHE A 296 1.91 -27.55 -16.03
C PHE A 296 3.20 -28.38 -15.95
N TYR A 297 3.14 -29.71 -16.06
CA TYR A 297 4.34 -30.54 -16.16
C TYR A 297 5.18 -30.16 -17.39
N LEU A 298 4.54 -30.00 -18.55
CA LEU A 298 5.19 -29.61 -19.79
C LEU A 298 5.84 -28.22 -19.68
N LEU A 299 5.21 -27.27 -18.98
CA LEU A 299 5.81 -25.98 -18.64
C LEU A 299 7.12 -26.18 -17.87
N LEU A 300 7.13 -27.02 -16.84
CA LEU A 300 8.34 -27.29 -16.06
C LEU A 300 9.41 -27.99 -16.88
N SER A 301 9.07 -28.97 -17.72
CA SER A 301 10.03 -29.58 -18.63
C SER A 301 10.68 -28.51 -19.53
N LYS A 302 9.88 -27.62 -20.10
CA LYS A 302 10.39 -26.54 -20.96
C LYS A 302 11.27 -25.55 -20.20
N LEU A 303 10.88 -25.18 -18.98
CA LEU A 303 11.68 -24.30 -18.11
C LEU A 303 12.99 -24.95 -17.65
N ASN A 304 13.03 -26.28 -17.51
CA ASN A 304 14.22 -27.04 -17.14
C ASN A 304 15.08 -27.47 -18.36
N GLY A 305 14.91 -26.84 -19.52
CA GLY A 305 15.81 -27.02 -20.67
C GLY A 305 15.34 -27.97 -21.78
N HIS A 306 14.03 -28.26 -21.86
CA HIS A 306 13.43 -29.05 -22.95
C HIS A 306 12.57 -28.17 -23.90
N PRO A 307 13.20 -27.34 -24.76
CA PRO A 307 12.49 -26.34 -25.57
C PRO A 307 11.53 -26.92 -26.63
N GLU A 308 11.71 -28.19 -27.00
CA GLU A 308 10.90 -28.93 -27.97
C GLU A 308 9.46 -29.19 -27.51
N VAL A 309 9.18 -28.98 -26.22
CA VAL A 309 7.86 -29.19 -25.63
C VAL A 309 6.85 -28.16 -26.15
N ILE A 310 5.74 -28.68 -26.68
CA ILE A 310 4.60 -27.90 -27.16
C ILE A 310 3.68 -27.59 -25.98
N LEU A 311 3.45 -26.31 -25.73
CA LEU A 311 2.52 -25.82 -24.71
C LEU A 311 1.24 -25.34 -25.39
N ASP A 312 0.12 -25.41 -24.68
CA ASP A 312 -1.06 -24.66 -25.06
C ASP A 312 -0.80 -23.14 -25.00
N SER A 313 -1.71 -22.34 -25.56
CA SER A 313 -1.56 -20.88 -25.62
C SER A 313 -1.47 -20.17 -24.27
N ASP A 314 -2.18 -20.65 -23.25
CA ASP A 314 -2.21 -20.02 -21.93
C ASP A 314 -0.94 -20.32 -21.15
N VAL A 315 -0.42 -21.52 -21.27
CA VAL A 315 0.82 -21.96 -20.64
C VAL A 315 2.05 -21.44 -21.39
N GLU A 316 1.99 -21.31 -22.71
CA GLU A 316 3.00 -20.61 -23.50
C GLU A 316 3.11 -19.13 -23.10
N ARG A 317 1.99 -18.47 -22.74
CA ARG A 317 2.01 -17.10 -22.19
C ARG A 317 2.76 -17.05 -20.84
N LEU A 318 2.57 -18.04 -19.97
CA LEU A 318 3.33 -18.16 -18.71
C LEU A 318 4.82 -18.31 -18.99
N TYR A 319 5.19 -19.24 -19.86
CA TYR A 319 6.58 -19.47 -20.27
C TYR A 319 7.23 -18.18 -20.79
N LYS A 320 6.58 -17.49 -21.74
CA LYS A 320 7.08 -16.23 -22.31
C LYS A 320 7.30 -15.14 -21.26
N LYS A 321 6.45 -15.06 -20.24
CA LYS A 321 6.58 -14.07 -19.17
C LYS A 321 7.68 -14.44 -18.18
N PHE A 322 7.90 -15.72 -17.94
CA PHE A 322 9.02 -16.19 -17.14
C PHE A 322 10.37 -15.91 -17.81
N ILE A 323 10.55 -16.32 -19.08
CA ILE A 323 11.83 -16.10 -19.80
C ILE A 323 12.14 -14.61 -20.01
N ALA A 324 11.11 -13.75 -20.00
CA ALA A 324 11.28 -12.31 -20.12
C ALA A 324 11.88 -11.66 -18.86
N ILE A 325 11.93 -12.36 -17.72
CA ILE A 325 12.60 -11.88 -16.51
C ILE A 325 14.10 -11.79 -16.79
N GLN A 326 14.65 -10.59 -16.68
CA GLN A 326 16.06 -10.30 -17.01
C GLN A 326 17.05 -10.81 -15.95
N ASP A 327 16.65 -10.82 -14.68
CA ASP A 327 17.49 -11.30 -13.59
C ASP A 327 17.52 -12.84 -13.56
N GLU A 328 18.66 -13.43 -13.91
CA GLU A 328 18.84 -14.90 -13.92
C GLU A 328 18.74 -15.50 -12.52
N GLY A 329 19.25 -14.82 -11.49
CA GLY A 329 19.18 -15.33 -10.11
C GLY A 329 17.74 -15.43 -9.63
N LYS A 330 16.91 -14.43 -9.97
CA LYS A 330 15.47 -14.49 -9.68
C LYS A 330 14.77 -15.61 -10.45
N LYS A 331 15.14 -15.85 -11.71
CA LYS A 331 14.58 -16.97 -12.49
C LYS A 331 14.92 -18.31 -11.87
N GLU A 332 16.19 -18.53 -11.52
CA GLU A 332 16.64 -19.76 -10.87
C GLU A 332 15.90 -20.01 -9.55
N GLU A 333 15.76 -18.99 -8.71
CA GLU A 333 15.05 -19.10 -7.42
C GLU A 333 13.54 -19.33 -7.61
N LEU A 334 12.89 -18.63 -8.56
CA LEU A 334 11.49 -18.88 -8.91
C LEU A 334 11.29 -20.32 -9.41
N LEU A 335 12.16 -20.80 -10.31
CA LEU A 335 12.08 -22.15 -10.85
C LEU A 335 12.28 -23.20 -9.76
N LEU A 336 13.20 -22.96 -8.82
CA LEU A 336 13.40 -23.80 -7.65
C LEU A 336 12.10 -23.96 -6.84
N TYR A 337 11.41 -22.86 -6.54
CA TYR A 337 10.16 -22.90 -5.78
C TYR A 337 9.03 -23.59 -6.55
N ILE A 338 8.89 -23.34 -7.84
CA ILE A 338 7.85 -23.98 -8.66
C ILE A 338 8.11 -25.50 -8.77
N ASN A 339 9.36 -25.91 -9.01
CA ASN A 339 9.75 -27.32 -9.03
C ASN A 339 9.50 -27.98 -7.68
N LYS A 340 9.82 -27.30 -6.56
CA LYS A 340 9.56 -27.80 -5.21
C LYS A 340 8.08 -28.06 -4.97
N PHE A 341 7.23 -27.09 -5.33
CA PHE A 341 5.78 -27.23 -5.25
C PHE A 341 5.31 -28.47 -6.03
N TYR A 342 5.68 -28.57 -7.31
CA TYR A 342 5.20 -29.65 -8.18
C TYR A 342 5.66 -31.04 -7.72
N ASN A 343 6.90 -31.15 -7.24
CA ASN A 343 7.46 -32.40 -6.73
C ASN A 343 6.71 -32.89 -5.49
N ILE A 344 6.38 -31.99 -4.56
CA ILE A 344 5.60 -32.33 -3.36
C ILE A 344 4.16 -32.67 -3.73
N PHE A 345 3.53 -31.84 -4.56
CA PHE A 345 2.17 -32.06 -5.04
C PHE A 345 2.04 -33.44 -5.71
N SER A 346 2.89 -33.74 -6.68
CA SER A 346 2.82 -34.99 -7.44
C SER A 346 3.10 -36.23 -6.60
N LYS A 347 4.01 -36.12 -5.61
CA LYS A 347 4.40 -37.26 -4.77
C LYS A 347 3.40 -37.55 -3.65
N TYR A 348 2.92 -36.51 -2.96
CA TYR A 348 2.16 -36.68 -1.72
C TYR A 348 0.66 -36.44 -1.87
N HIS A 349 0.23 -35.79 -2.97
CA HIS A 349 -1.17 -35.46 -3.21
C HIS A 349 -1.69 -35.97 -4.57
N PRO A 350 -1.40 -37.23 -4.98
CA PRO A 350 -1.75 -37.72 -6.31
C PRO A 350 -3.27 -37.82 -6.56
N LYS A 351 -4.07 -37.90 -5.49
CA LYS A 351 -5.54 -38.01 -5.52
C LYS A 351 -6.25 -36.68 -5.19
N SER A 352 -5.50 -35.60 -5.06
CA SER A 352 -6.05 -34.28 -4.75
C SER A 352 -7.05 -33.83 -5.82
N LYS A 353 -8.07 -33.09 -5.39
CA LYS A 353 -9.01 -32.39 -6.28
C LYS A 353 -8.51 -31.01 -6.71
N PHE A 354 -7.34 -30.59 -6.20
CA PHE A 354 -6.66 -29.38 -6.60
C PHE A 354 -6.49 -29.32 -8.12
N THR A 355 -6.97 -28.23 -8.72
CA THR A 355 -6.78 -27.91 -10.11
C THR A 355 -5.87 -26.69 -10.24
N PHE A 356 -5.12 -26.63 -11.33
CA PHE A 356 -4.36 -25.46 -11.71
C PHE A 356 -5.23 -24.36 -12.33
N ASN A 357 -6.51 -24.64 -12.59
CA ASN A 357 -7.43 -23.69 -13.19
C ASN A 357 -7.66 -22.50 -12.24
N ASP A 358 -7.48 -21.30 -12.78
CA ASP A 358 -7.54 -20.02 -12.12
C ASP A 358 -6.68 -19.91 -10.85
N ILE A 359 -5.61 -20.69 -10.74
CA ILE A 359 -4.63 -20.54 -9.66
C ILE A 359 -3.53 -19.56 -10.06
N PRO A 360 -3.27 -18.52 -9.26
CA PRO A 360 -2.20 -17.59 -9.56
C PRO A 360 -0.83 -18.18 -9.25
N MET A 361 0.15 -17.91 -10.12
CA MET A 361 1.53 -18.39 -9.96
C MET A 361 2.14 -17.99 -8.62
N ARG A 362 1.81 -16.80 -8.08
CA ARG A 362 2.25 -16.37 -6.74
C ARG A 362 1.92 -17.36 -5.64
N SER A 363 0.74 -18.01 -5.68
CA SER A 363 0.34 -18.95 -4.63
C SER A 363 1.15 -20.25 -4.71
N LEU A 364 1.43 -20.72 -5.93
CA LEU A 364 2.27 -21.89 -6.16
C LEU A 364 3.72 -21.65 -5.72
N VAL A 365 4.25 -20.48 -6.06
CA VAL A 365 5.60 -20.05 -5.69
C VAL A 365 5.72 -19.88 -4.17
N LEU A 366 4.76 -19.24 -3.50
CA LEU A 366 4.75 -19.11 -2.05
C LEU A 366 4.73 -20.47 -1.35
N LEU A 367 3.89 -21.39 -1.79
CA LEU A 367 3.81 -22.74 -1.22
C LEU A 367 5.11 -23.53 -1.45
N GLY A 368 5.66 -23.45 -2.66
CA GLY A 368 6.97 -24.01 -3.00
C GLY A 368 8.09 -23.45 -2.14
N ALA A 369 8.12 -22.14 -1.93
CA ALA A 369 9.09 -21.46 -1.07
C ALA A 369 8.95 -21.89 0.39
N ALA A 370 7.73 -21.98 0.92
CA ALA A 370 7.48 -22.40 2.30
C ALA A 370 8.00 -23.82 2.57
N TRP A 371 7.80 -24.74 1.62
CA TRP A 371 8.34 -26.09 1.69
C TRP A 371 9.84 -26.20 1.39
N GLN A 372 10.40 -25.24 0.66
CA GLN A 372 11.83 -25.21 0.37
C GLN A 372 12.64 -24.72 1.57
N ILE A 373 12.14 -23.68 2.25
CA ILE A 373 12.79 -23.08 3.42
C ILE A 373 12.52 -23.93 4.67
N GLY A 374 11.29 -24.40 4.83
CA GLY A 374 10.90 -25.32 5.88
C GLY A 374 10.87 -26.77 5.41
N THR A 375 9.83 -27.48 5.86
CA THR A 375 9.51 -28.83 5.38
C THR A 375 8.04 -28.91 4.99
N ARG A 376 7.58 -30.04 4.43
CA ARG A 376 6.16 -30.23 4.14
C ARG A 376 5.31 -30.25 5.43
N GLN A 377 5.85 -30.84 6.49
CA GLN A 377 5.16 -30.98 7.79
C GLN A 377 5.28 -29.73 8.67
N SER A 378 6.30 -28.91 8.44
CA SER A 378 6.51 -27.63 9.10
C SER A 378 6.96 -26.60 8.07
N PRO A 379 6.04 -26.11 7.21
CA PRO A 379 6.35 -25.10 6.21
C PRO A 379 6.73 -23.78 6.87
N ALA A 380 7.70 -23.06 6.30
CA ALA A 380 8.13 -21.76 6.82
C ALA A 380 7.36 -20.64 6.11
N TRP A 381 6.14 -20.34 6.55
CA TRP A 381 5.22 -19.44 5.83
C TRP A 381 5.73 -18.00 5.76
N GLN A 382 6.14 -17.42 6.87
CA GLN A 382 6.73 -16.07 6.82
C GLN A 382 8.05 -16.04 6.06
N GLY A 383 8.88 -17.07 6.19
CA GLY A 383 10.10 -17.20 5.40
C GLY A 383 9.82 -17.19 3.89
N ALA A 384 8.74 -17.83 3.47
CA ALA A 384 8.27 -17.79 2.08
C ALA A 384 7.80 -16.40 1.65
N ALA A 385 7.01 -15.71 2.49
CA ALA A 385 6.57 -14.35 2.21
C ALA A 385 7.77 -13.40 2.05
N ASP A 386 8.76 -13.51 2.93
CA ASP A 386 9.99 -12.71 2.86
C ASP A 386 10.83 -13.04 1.62
N ALA A 387 10.95 -14.32 1.26
CA ALA A 387 11.68 -14.75 0.07
C ALA A 387 11.04 -14.25 -1.23
N VAL A 388 9.71 -14.41 -1.36
CA VAL A 388 8.98 -13.90 -2.52
C VAL A 388 8.96 -12.37 -2.53
N GLY A 389 8.95 -11.72 -1.36
CA GLY A 389 9.11 -10.27 -1.24
C GLY A 389 10.44 -9.77 -1.78
N ARG A 390 11.55 -10.48 -1.50
CA ARG A 390 12.86 -10.15 -2.10
C ARG A 390 12.86 -10.31 -3.61
N LEU A 391 12.26 -11.37 -4.16
CA LEU A 391 12.14 -11.55 -5.60
C LEU A 391 11.37 -10.40 -6.28
N LEU A 392 10.41 -9.81 -5.57
CA LEU A 392 9.60 -8.68 -6.03
C LEU A 392 10.25 -7.31 -5.79
N ASP A 393 11.48 -7.26 -5.27
CA ASP A 393 12.17 -6.04 -4.86
C ASP A 393 11.31 -5.16 -3.95
N LEU A 394 10.76 -5.76 -2.89
CA LEU A 394 10.15 -4.93 -1.84
C LEU A 394 11.22 -3.99 -1.28
N ARG A 395 10.83 -2.72 -1.10
CA ARG A 395 11.72 -1.70 -0.56
C ARG A 395 12.08 -2.04 0.88
N GLU A 396 13.31 -1.69 1.28
CA GLU A 396 13.77 -1.87 2.64
C GLU A 396 12.82 -1.22 3.67
N GLY A 397 12.34 -2.05 4.60
CA GLY A 397 11.37 -1.69 5.63
C GLY A 397 9.92 -2.06 5.29
N ASP A 398 9.59 -2.30 4.02
CA ASP A 398 8.27 -2.78 3.61
C ASP A 398 8.19 -4.31 3.76
N ARG A 399 7.08 -4.82 4.31
CA ARG A 399 6.93 -6.27 4.57
C ARG A 399 5.48 -6.72 4.55
N VAL A 400 5.26 -8.00 4.23
CA VAL A 400 3.99 -8.70 4.37
C VAL A 400 4.16 -9.75 5.45
N ILE A 401 3.32 -9.71 6.49
CA ILE A 401 3.48 -10.46 7.73
C ILE A 401 2.20 -11.25 8.03
N PHE A 402 2.34 -12.56 8.23
CA PHE A 402 1.22 -13.35 8.73
C PHE A 402 0.97 -13.02 10.21
N ALA A 403 -0.30 -12.84 10.60
CA ALA A 403 -0.69 -12.67 12.00
C ALA A 403 -0.27 -13.86 12.85
N THR A 404 -0.24 -15.07 12.26
CA THR A 404 0.29 -16.30 12.86
C THR A 404 0.97 -17.20 11.81
N GLU A 405 1.97 -17.97 12.25
CA GLU A 405 2.58 -19.03 11.44
C GLU A 405 1.73 -20.31 11.40
N GLU A 406 0.85 -20.50 12.38
CA GLU A 406 -0.02 -21.67 12.42
C GLU A 406 -1.15 -21.51 11.39
N ARG A 407 -1.45 -22.59 10.67
CA ARG A 407 -2.53 -22.59 9.69
C ARG A 407 -3.82 -22.91 10.42
N GLN A 408 -4.78 -21.99 10.31
CA GLN A 408 -6.06 -22.07 10.97
C GLN A 408 -7.15 -21.83 9.93
N HIS A 409 -8.34 -22.35 10.21
CA HIS A 409 -9.55 -22.11 9.45
C HIS A 409 -10.45 -21.15 10.22
N LEU A 410 -11.16 -20.29 9.49
CA LEU A 410 -12.09 -19.34 10.07
C LEU A 410 -13.51 -19.92 10.05
N ILE A 411 -14.10 -20.06 11.23
CA ILE A 411 -15.52 -20.33 11.41
C ILE A 411 -16.19 -19.05 11.89
N ALA A 412 -17.35 -18.74 11.34
CA ALA A 412 -18.20 -17.65 11.83
C ALA A 412 -19.64 -18.11 11.95
N MET A 413 -20.41 -17.50 12.85
CA MET A 413 -21.81 -17.85 13.07
C MET A 413 -22.65 -16.60 13.25
N LEU A 414 -23.84 -16.58 12.64
CA LEU A 414 -24.84 -15.52 12.78
C LEU A 414 -25.84 -15.81 13.90
N GLU A 415 -26.53 -14.76 14.36
CA GLU A 415 -27.59 -14.84 15.38
C GLU A 415 -28.77 -15.73 14.97
N ASP A 416 -29.03 -15.84 13.67
CA ASP A 416 -30.10 -16.69 13.11
C ASP A 416 -29.73 -18.18 13.01
N GLY A 417 -28.55 -18.58 13.48
CA GLY A 417 -28.07 -19.95 13.44
C GLY A 417 -27.33 -20.35 12.17
N THR A 418 -27.07 -19.44 11.24
CA THR A 418 -26.24 -19.70 10.07
C THR A 418 -24.76 -19.83 10.49
N ILE A 419 -24.11 -20.92 10.09
CA ILE A 419 -22.72 -21.26 10.38
C ILE A 419 -21.93 -21.29 9.07
N TYR A 420 -20.83 -20.57 9.03
CA TYR A 420 -19.85 -20.58 7.95
C TYR A 420 -18.62 -21.35 8.39
N PHE A 421 -18.30 -22.44 7.69
CA PHE A 421 -17.13 -23.30 7.95
C PHE A 421 -15.90 -22.94 7.12
N ALA A 422 -16.01 -21.95 6.23
CA ALA A 422 -14.92 -21.45 5.39
C ALA A 422 -15.17 -19.97 5.04
N GLU A 423 -14.12 -19.27 4.63
CA GLU A 423 -14.18 -17.85 4.26
C GLU A 423 -15.15 -17.57 3.10
N THR A 424 -15.30 -18.48 2.14
CA THR A 424 -16.23 -18.28 1.02
C THR A 424 -17.67 -18.11 1.49
N GLY A 425 -18.12 -18.90 2.48
CA GLY A 425 -19.44 -18.72 3.07
C GLY A 425 -19.59 -17.32 3.69
N ILE A 426 -18.55 -16.86 4.39
CA ILE A 426 -18.52 -15.54 5.01
C ILE A 426 -18.56 -14.42 3.96
N ASN A 427 -17.90 -14.56 2.81
CA ASN A 427 -17.85 -13.51 1.81
C ASN A 427 -19.06 -13.50 0.86
N GLU A 428 -19.56 -14.67 0.46
CA GLU A 428 -20.52 -14.79 -0.64
C GLU A 428 -21.96 -15.04 -0.17
N HIS A 429 -22.18 -15.61 1.02
CA HIS A 429 -23.55 -15.86 1.49
C HIS A 429 -24.16 -14.57 2.07
N PRO A 430 -25.41 -14.22 1.69
CA PRO A 430 -26.14 -13.10 2.28
C PRO A 430 -26.29 -13.25 3.79
N LYS A 431 -26.16 -12.14 4.54
CA LYS A 431 -26.21 -12.15 6.00
C LYS A 431 -27.51 -11.52 6.48
N THR A 432 -28.33 -12.32 7.12
CA THR A 432 -29.68 -11.98 7.58
C THR A 432 -29.72 -11.42 9.01
N SER A 433 -28.62 -11.54 9.74
CA SER A 433 -28.46 -11.09 11.13
C SER A 433 -27.00 -10.82 11.46
N ASP A 434 -26.71 -10.29 12.66
CA ASP A 434 -25.35 -9.99 13.11
C ASP A 434 -24.57 -11.27 13.45
N PHE A 435 -23.26 -11.16 13.60
CA PHE A 435 -22.40 -12.27 14.01
C PHE A 435 -22.49 -12.52 15.53
N ILE A 436 -22.72 -13.77 15.92
CA ILE A 436 -22.54 -14.24 17.31
C ILE A 436 -21.05 -14.31 17.64
N GLY A 437 -20.23 -14.77 16.69
CA GLY A 437 -18.80 -14.95 16.93
C GLY A 437 -18.01 -15.40 15.72
N LEU A 438 -16.70 -15.26 15.88
CA LEU A 438 -15.65 -15.67 14.95
C LEU A 438 -14.64 -16.53 15.70
N TRP A 439 -14.24 -17.65 15.10
CA TRP A 439 -13.34 -18.61 15.72
C TRP A 439 -12.30 -19.10 14.73
N LEU A 440 -11.04 -19.11 15.16
CA LEU A 440 -9.95 -19.84 14.53
C LEU A 440 -9.98 -21.28 15.05
N VAL A 441 -9.94 -22.25 14.15
CA VAL A 441 -9.93 -23.68 14.49
C VAL A 441 -8.88 -24.43 13.69
N ASP A 442 -8.39 -25.54 14.24
CA ASP A 442 -7.56 -26.47 13.49
C ASP A 442 -8.41 -27.19 12.43
N ARG A 443 -7.80 -27.58 11.30
CA ARG A 443 -8.49 -28.25 10.19
C ARG A 443 -9.30 -29.48 10.61
N GLU A 444 -8.73 -30.30 11.50
CA GLU A 444 -9.38 -31.51 12.01
C GLU A 444 -10.64 -31.20 12.83
N ASP A 445 -10.70 -30.03 13.47
CA ASP A 445 -11.82 -29.65 14.32
C ASP A 445 -13.06 -29.27 13.54
N ILE A 446 -12.94 -28.87 12.28
CA ILE A 446 -14.11 -28.65 11.41
C ILE A 446 -14.99 -29.90 11.39
N TRP A 447 -14.38 -31.08 11.23
CA TRP A 447 -15.10 -32.35 11.25
C TRP A 447 -15.56 -32.74 12.66
N ASN A 448 -14.73 -32.53 13.69
CA ASN A 448 -15.07 -32.83 15.09
C ASN A 448 -16.28 -32.01 15.57
N ILE A 449 -16.36 -30.73 15.21
CA ILE A 449 -17.49 -29.85 15.51
C ILE A 449 -18.78 -30.44 14.91
N GLN A 450 -18.74 -30.85 13.64
CA GLN A 450 -19.90 -31.47 12.99
C GLN A 450 -20.32 -32.79 13.65
N GLN A 451 -19.39 -33.61 14.13
CA GLN A 451 -19.72 -34.81 14.91
C GLN A 451 -20.31 -34.45 16.28
N SER A 452 -19.77 -33.44 16.95
CA SER A 452 -20.25 -32.96 18.25
C SER A 452 -21.67 -32.43 18.16
N PHE A 453 -22.02 -31.72 17.08
CA PHE A 453 -23.41 -31.34 16.80
C PHE A 453 -24.33 -32.55 16.71
N ARG A 454 -23.95 -33.59 15.95
CA ARG A 454 -24.75 -34.83 15.86
C ARG A 454 -24.91 -35.50 17.21
N GLY A 455 -23.84 -35.59 18.00
CA GLY A 455 -23.88 -36.16 19.35
C GLY A 455 -24.77 -35.38 20.32
N ALA A 456 -24.84 -34.05 20.15
CA ALA A 456 -25.70 -33.17 20.94
C ALA A 456 -27.14 -33.06 20.39
N GLY A 457 -27.49 -33.77 19.31
CA GLY A 457 -28.79 -33.68 18.66
C GLY A 457 -29.06 -32.32 18.02
N ILE A 458 -28.02 -31.60 17.59
CA ILE A 458 -28.12 -30.35 16.84
C ILE A 458 -28.14 -30.68 15.35
N GLU A 459 -29.31 -30.52 14.73
CA GLU A 459 -29.48 -30.77 13.31
C GLU A 459 -29.07 -29.56 12.46
N LEU A 460 -28.27 -29.81 11.42
CA LEU A 460 -27.87 -28.82 10.44
C LEU A 460 -28.66 -29.00 9.13
N MET A 461 -29.10 -27.89 8.56
CA MET A 461 -29.73 -27.81 7.25
C MET A 461 -28.78 -27.15 6.24
N ASP A 462 -28.95 -27.49 4.97
CA ASP A 462 -28.29 -26.78 3.88
C ASP A 462 -28.91 -25.39 3.71
N VAL A 463 -28.11 -24.43 3.25
CA VAL A 463 -28.58 -23.09 2.88
C VAL A 463 -28.96 -23.04 1.41
N ASP A 464 -29.86 -22.11 1.07
CA ASP A 464 -30.21 -21.83 -0.32
C ASP A 464 -29.14 -20.93 -0.96
N SER A 465 -28.61 -21.36 -2.10
CA SER A 465 -27.58 -20.64 -2.86
C SER A 465 -27.48 -21.26 -4.25
N ASP A 466 -26.99 -20.53 -5.24
CA ASP A 466 -26.57 -21.11 -6.52
C ASP A 466 -25.07 -21.45 -6.53
N ASP A 467 -24.32 -20.88 -5.58
CA ASP A 467 -22.90 -21.14 -5.42
C ASP A 467 -22.66 -22.50 -4.75
N ARG A 468 -21.99 -23.39 -5.48
CA ARG A 468 -21.66 -24.76 -5.05
C ARG A 468 -20.79 -24.77 -3.80
N GLU A 469 -19.83 -23.86 -3.68
CA GLU A 469 -18.92 -23.79 -2.54
C GLU A 469 -19.65 -23.27 -1.28
N VAL A 470 -20.53 -22.28 -1.43
CA VAL A 470 -21.41 -21.82 -0.34
C VAL A 470 -22.26 -22.98 0.19
N LYS A 471 -22.85 -23.80 -0.68
CA LYS A 471 -23.59 -25.00 -0.26
C LYS A 471 -22.73 -26.00 0.51
N TYR A 472 -21.45 -26.13 0.20
CA TYR A 472 -20.57 -27.04 0.93
C TYR A 472 -20.08 -26.49 2.26
N THR A 473 -19.91 -25.18 2.35
CA THR A 473 -19.23 -24.53 3.46
C THR A 473 -20.17 -23.80 4.43
N THR A 474 -21.46 -23.71 4.11
CA THR A 474 -22.44 -23.00 4.94
C THR A 474 -23.57 -23.92 5.36
N ARG A 475 -23.95 -23.86 6.64
CA ARG A 475 -25.08 -24.63 7.20
C ARG A 475 -25.94 -23.74 8.07
N LYS A 476 -27.18 -24.14 8.33
CA LYS A 476 -28.07 -23.46 9.28
C LYS A 476 -28.53 -24.43 10.36
N VAL A 477 -28.44 -24.02 11.62
CA VAL A 477 -29.03 -24.77 12.72
C VAL A 477 -30.55 -24.82 12.52
N ARG A 478 -31.14 -26.03 12.53
CA ARG A 478 -32.58 -26.22 12.31
C ARG A 478 -33.43 -25.61 13.41
N ASP A 479 -33.01 -25.84 14.66
CA ASP A 479 -33.74 -25.41 15.85
C ASP A 479 -33.06 -24.17 16.45
N VAL A 480 -33.78 -23.04 16.40
CA VAL A 480 -33.29 -21.74 16.87
C VAL A 480 -32.91 -21.78 18.35
N GLU A 481 -33.58 -22.60 19.17
CA GLU A 481 -33.26 -22.73 20.60
C GLU A 481 -31.88 -23.38 20.84
N ARG A 482 -31.33 -24.08 19.84
CA ARG A 482 -30.02 -24.75 19.91
C ARG A 482 -28.87 -23.91 19.36
N VAL A 483 -29.12 -22.67 18.94
CA VAL A 483 -28.10 -21.77 18.36
C VAL A 483 -26.95 -21.50 19.35
N LEU A 484 -27.27 -21.19 20.61
CA LEU A 484 -26.24 -20.92 21.62
C LEU A 484 -25.46 -22.19 22.00
N ASP A 485 -26.11 -23.36 22.02
CA ASP A 485 -25.42 -24.63 22.22
C ASP A 485 -24.42 -24.90 21.09
N ALA A 486 -24.82 -24.63 19.85
CA ALA A 486 -23.96 -24.80 18.68
C ALA A 486 -22.74 -23.86 18.75
N ALA A 487 -22.95 -22.57 19.09
CA ALA A 487 -21.87 -21.62 19.30
C ALA A 487 -20.93 -22.07 20.44
N GLY A 488 -21.48 -22.61 21.53
CA GLY A 488 -20.72 -23.16 22.65
C GLY A 488 -19.82 -24.34 22.24
N ILE A 489 -20.32 -25.24 21.38
CA ILE A 489 -19.51 -26.34 20.83
C ILE A 489 -18.39 -25.79 19.95
N ILE A 490 -18.65 -24.83 19.05
CA ILE A 490 -17.58 -24.22 18.23
C ILE A 490 -16.52 -23.57 19.12
N ALA A 491 -16.94 -22.84 20.16
CA ALA A 491 -16.03 -22.20 21.10
C ALA A 491 -15.11 -23.19 21.83
N GLN A 492 -15.58 -24.39 22.15
CA GLN A 492 -14.76 -25.45 22.79
C GLN A 492 -13.60 -25.92 21.90
N HIS A 493 -13.77 -25.86 20.58
CA HIS A 493 -12.74 -26.19 19.58
C HIS A 493 -11.93 -24.96 19.14
N SER A 494 -12.27 -23.77 19.61
CA SER A 494 -11.61 -22.55 19.20
C SER A 494 -10.19 -22.44 19.74
N ARG A 495 -9.33 -21.86 18.91
CA ARG A 495 -7.98 -21.39 19.23
C ARG A 495 -7.86 -19.86 19.23
N SER A 496 -8.97 -19.14 19.11
CA SER A 496 -8.98 -17.67 19.16
C SER A 496 -8.66 -17.12 20.54
N ALA A 497 -8.15 -15.88 20.58
CA ALA A 497 -7.70 -15.21 21.80
C ALA A 497 -8.78 -15.10 22.90
N ASN A 498 -10.05 -14.91 22.51
CA ASN A 498 -11.12 -14.51 23.42
C ASN A 498 -11.88 -15.69 24.06
N VAL A 499 -11.77 -16.90 23.53
CA VAL A 499 -12.70 -18.01 23.85
C VAL A 499 -12.07 -19.41 23.87
N SER A 500 -10.76 -19.52 23.65
CA SER A 500 -10.10 -20.82 23.49
C SER A 500 -9.97 -21.63 24.78
N ILE A 501 -10.49 -22.87 24.76
CA ILE A 501 -10.24 -23.91 25.77
C ILE A 501 -9.06 -24.81 25.35
N LYS A 502 -8.86 -25.06 24.04
CA LYS A 502 -7.85 -25.97 23.47
C LYS A 502 -6.41 -25.41 23.50
N GLY A 503 -6.27 -24.13 23.80
CA GLY A 503 -5.01 -23.40 23.72
C GLY A 503 -5.04 -22.46 22.53
N LYS A 504 -4.58 -21.23 22.76
CA LYS A 504 -4.71 -20.16 21.79
C LYS A 504 -3.69 -20.30 20.67
N VAL A 505 -4.01 -19.77 19.49
CA VAL A 505 -3.05 -19.67 18.38
C VAL A 505 -2.14 -18.45 18.62
N PRO A 506 -0.82 -18.65 18.76
CA PRO A 506 0.08 -17.55 19.07
C PRO A 506 0.26 -16.60 17.88
N ALA A 507 0.34 -15.31 18.17
CA ALA A 507 0.76 -14.32 17.18
C ALA A 507 2.19 -14.57 16.70
N ASN A 508 2.43 -14.26 15.43
CA ASN A 508 3.77 -14.17 14.87
C ASN A 508 4.55 -13.06 15.62
N PRO A 509 5.73 -13.36 16.20
CA PRO A 509 6.55 -12.35 16.88
C PRO A 509 6.84 -11.12 16.02
N LEU A 510 6.99 -11.31 14.71
CA LEU A 510 7.24 -10.22 13.76
C LEU A 510 6.02 -9.31 13.57
N ALA A 511 4.80 -9.87 13.64
CA ALA A 511 3.58 -9.06 13.61
C ALA A 511 3.48 -8.22 14.89
N LYS A 512 3.77 -8.81 16.06
CA LYS A 512 3.79 -8.08 17.33
C LYS A 512 4.82 -6.95 17.32
N GLU A 513 6.02 -7.22 16.84
CA GLU A 513 7.08 -6.21 16.73
C GLU A 513 6.69 -5.07 15.78
N ALA A 514 6.16 -5.40 14.60
CA ALA A 514 5.70 -4.39 13.64
C ALA A 514 4.61 -3.50 14.22
N ILE A 515 3.63 -4.08 14.93
CA ILE A 515 2.55 -3.33 15.58
C ILE A 515 3.09 -2.46 16.73
N LYS A 516 3.99 -3.00 17.57
CA LYS A 516 4.59 -2.27 18.68
C LYS A 516 5.40 -1.05 18.23
N ASN A 517 6.07 -1.17 17.09
CA ASN A 517 6.91 -0.11 16.51
C ASN A 517 6.16 0.77 15.49
N ALA A 518 4.85 0.57 15.32
CA ALA A 518 4.04 1.34 14.39
C ALA A 518 3.85 2.78 14.90
N ASP A 519 3.96 3.74 13.99
CA ASP A 519 3.52 5.12 14.19
C ASP A 519 2.04 5.28 13.79
N VAL A 520 1.58 4.46 12.83
CA VAL A 520 0.20 4.44 12.35
C VAL A 520 -0.26 2.99 12.19
N ILE A 521 -1.44 2.68 12.71
CA ILE A 521 -2.14 1.41 12.52
C ILE A 521 -3.41 1.68 11.71
N VAL A 522 -3.53 1.03 10.56
CA VAL A 522 -4.66 1.20 9.64
C VAL A 522 -5.48 -0.08 9.58
N TYR A 523 -6.75 0.03 9.91
CA TYR A 523 -7.76 -0.99 9.66
C TYR A 523 -8.38 -0.67 8.28
N SER A 524 -8.02 -1.47 7.28
CA SER A 524 -8.25 -1.15 5.87
C SER A 524 -9.70 -1.41 5.39
N VAL A 525 -10.01 -0.86 4.22
CA VAL A 525 -11.16 -1.26 3.39
C VAL A 525 -10.99 -2.73 2.93
N THR A 526 -11.74 -3.64 3.54
CA THR A 526 -11.83 -5.09 3.24
C THR A 526 -12.96 -5.73 4.04
N SER A 527 -13.40 -6.96 3.73
CA SER A 527 -14.35 -7.71 4.57
C SER A 527 -13.82 -7.78 6.00
N LEU A 528 -14.59 -7.29 6.98
CA LEU A 528 -14.13 -7.15 8.36
C LEU A 528 -13.79 -8.50 8.95
N GLU A 529 -14.72 -9.44 8.96
CA GLU A 529 -14.59 -10.75 9.61
C GLU A 529 -13.48 -11.59 9.00
N SER A 530 -13.51 -11.75 7.68
CA SER A 530 -12.65 -12.73 7.02
C SER A 530 -11.19 -12.28 6.86
N ASN A 531 -10.94 -10.96 6.85
CA ASN A 531 -9.60 -10.42 6.61
C ASN A 531 -8.99 -9.76 7.86
N MET A 532 -9.65 -8.76 8.44
CA MET A 532 -9.11 -8.03 9.59
C MET A 532 -9.39 -8.76 10.90
N GLY A 533 -10.63 -9.18 11.09
CA GLY A 533 -11.11 -9.88 12.28
C GLY A 533 -10.31 -11.15 12.52
N SER A 534 -10.10 -11.97 11.47
CA SER A 534 -9.25 -13.16 11.54
C SER A 534 -7.82 -12.89 12.01
N ALA A 535 -7.24 -11.73 11.71
CA ALA A 535 -5.94 -11.31 12.24
C ALA A 535 -6.01 -10.84 13.70
N LEU A 536 -7.05 -10.09 14.05
CA LEU A 536 -7.21 -9.45 15.36
C LEU A 536 -7.56 -10.44 16.47
N ILE A 537 -8.20 -11.56 16.14
CA ILE A 537 -8.55 -12.63 17.09
C ILE A 537 -7.40 -13.63 17.35
N VAL A 538 -6.21 -13.41 16.77
CA VAL A 538 -4.98 -14.15 17.09
C VAL A 538 -4.41 -13.67 18.43
N ASP A 539 -3.94 -14.59 19.25
CA ASP A 539 -3.50 -14.29 20.62
C ASP A 539 -2.32 -13.32 20.66
N GLY A 540 -2.50 -12.21 21.37
CA GLY A 540 -1.52 -11.15 21.52
C GLY A 540 -1.52 -10.07 20.45
N ILE A 541 -2.28 -10.18 19.34
CA ILE A 541 -2.41 -9.10 18.33
C ILE A 541 -3.24 -7.94 18.90
N GLY A 542 -4.44 -8.21 19.41
CA GLY A 542 -5.28 -7.16 20.01
C GLY A 542 -4.61 -6.45 21.19
N GLU A 543 -3.88 -7.21 22.02
CA GLU A 543 -3.12 -6.69 23.16
C GLU A 543 -2.04 -5.69 22.72
N VAL A 544 -1.18 -6.06 21.76
CA VAL A 544 -0.10 -5.17 21.31
C VAL A 544 -0.62 -3.93 20.56
N VAL A 545 -1.76 -4.06 19.87
CA VAL A 545 -2.48 -2.90 19.30
C VAL A 545 -2.94 -1.94 20.40
N ALA A 546 -3.51 -2.47 21.48
CA ALA A 546 -3.97 -1.67 22.62
C ALA A 546 -2.81 -1.01 23.38
N GLU A 547 -1.73 -1.76 23.61
CA GLU A 547 -0.51 -1.30 24.29
C GLU A 547 0.22 -0.20 23.52
N ASN A 548 0.18 -0.22 22.17
CA ASN A 548 0.73 0.87 21.37
C ASN A 548 -0.21 2.08 21.39
N SER A 549 -0.21 2.81 22.51
CA SER A 549 -0.97 4.04 22.70
C SER A 549 -0.40 5.25 21.94
N ALA A 550 0.85 5.16 21.46
CA ALA A 550 1.50 6.22 20.71
C ALA A 550 1.10 6.23 19.22
N ALA A 551 0.76 5.06 18.67
CA ALA A 551 0.33 4.98 17.28
C ALA A 551 -1.03 5.65 17.03
N ALA A 552 -1.12 6.39 15.91
CA ALA A 552 -2.39 6.83 15.39
C ALA A 552 -3.18 5.61 14.85
N LYS A 553 -4.42 5.42 15.30
CA LYS A 553 -5.28 4.30 14.87
C LYS A 553 -6.34 4.83 13.91
N ILE A 554 -6.28 4.40 12.65
CA ILE A 554 -7.14 4.88 11.57
C ILE A 554 -8.00 3.72 11.06
N TYR A 555 -9.32 3.89 11.11
CA TYR A 555 -10.26 2.97 10.49
C TYR A 555 -10.76 3.52 9.16
N LEU A 556 -10.47 2.82 8.06
CA LEU A 556 -11.01 3.11 6.74
C LEU A 556 -12.25 2.25 6.51
N VAL A 557 -13.41 2.81 6.83
CA VAL A 557 -14.70 2.15 6.72
C VAL A 557 -14.98 1.76 5.26
N ASN A 558 -15.49 0.55 5.05
CA ASN A 558 -15.92 0.11 3.72
C ASN A 558 -17.06 1.01 3.18
N PRO A 559 -17.07 1.36 1.88
CA PRO A 559 -18.33 1.68 1.23
C PRO A 559 -19.21 0.43 1.27
N THR A 560 -20.54 0.59 1.42
CA THR A 560 -21.51 -0.49 1.63
C THR A 560 -21.15 -1.78 0.88
N VAL A 561 -20.86 -2.86 1.60
CA VAL A 561 -20.57 -4.18 0.99
C VAL A 561 -21.89 -4.92 0.84
N GLU A 562 -22.17 -5.45 -0.36
CA GLU A 562 -23.46 -6.10 -0.68
C GLU A 562 -23.84 -7.24 0.28
N ASN A 563 -22.84 -7.88 0.88
CA ASN A 563 -23.02 -9.01 1.80
C ASN A 563 -22.71 -8.66 3.25
N ASP A 564 -22.65 -7.39 3.65
CA ASP A 564 -22.55 -7.04 5.08
C ASP A 564 -23.86 -7.44 5.82
N PRO A 565 -23.77 -7.82 7.11
CA PRO A 565 -24.93 -8.18 7.91
C PRO A 565 -25.92 -7.02 8.02
N VAL A 566 -27.19 -7.36 7.88
CA VAL A 566 -28.32 -6.44 8.13
C VAL A 566 -28.48 -6.28 9.64
N ILE A 567 -28.48 -5.04 10.11
CA ILE A 567 -28.64 -4.68 11.52
C ILE A 567 -29.96 -3.96 11.69
N ASN A 568 -30.88 -4.55 12.46
CA ASN A 568 -32.23 -4.01 12.66
C ASN A 568 -32.95 -3.67 11.33
N GLU A 569 -32.92 -4.62 10.39
CA GLU A 569 -33.54 -4.51 9.05
C GLU A 569 -32.95 -3.39 8.17
N LYS A 570 -31.77 -2.86 8.51
CA LYS A 570 -31.08 -1.80 7.76
C LYS A 570 -29.65 -2.19 7.41
N ASN A 571 -29.14 -1.59 6.34
CA ASN A 571 -27.71 -1.66 6.03
C ASN A 571 -26.89 -1.05 7.18
N PRO A 572 -25.73 -1.62 7.51
CA PRO A 572 -24.92 -1.13 8.61
C PRO A 572 -24.40 0.28 8.33
N THR A 573 -24.35 1.08 9.39
CA THR A 573 -23.69 2.39 9.37
C THR A 573 -22.20 2.25 9.63
N ALA A 574 -21.43 3.32 9.38
CA ALA A 574 -20.02 3.35 9.74
C ALA A 574 -19.76 3.10 11.24
N LEU A 575 -20.70 3.52 12.10
CA LEU A 575 -20.62 3.27 13.54
C LEU A 575 -20.85 1.80 13.87
N ASP A 576 -21.77 1.13 13.17
CA ASP A 576 -22.00 -0.30 13.36
C ASP A 576 -20.77 -1.13 12.96
N MET A 577 -20.12 -0.75 11.86
CA MET A 577 -18.87 -1.37 11.42
C MET A 577 -17.74 -1.14 12.43
N LEU A 578 -17.64 0.08 12.99
CA LEU A 578 -16.65 0.38 14.04
C LEU A 578 -16.93 -0.41 15.33
N ASN A 579 -18.19 -0.52 15.74
CA ASN A 579 -18.58 -1.32 16.90
C ASN A 579 -18.28 -2.81 16.70
N ARG A 580 -18.45 -3.34 15.47
CA ARG A 580 -18.02 -4.70 15.10
C ARG A 580 -16.51 -4.87 15.20
N LEU A 581 -15.72 -3.89 14.76
CA LEU A 581 -14.26 -3.93 14.88
C LEU A 581 -13.78 -3.89 16.34
N PHE A 582 -14.52 -3.20 17.21
CA PHE A 582 -14.19 -3.06 18.63
C PHE A 582 -14.53 -4.31 19.44
N ARG A 583 -15.59 -5.02 19.05
CA ARG A 583 -15.97 -6.33 19.62
C ARG A 583 -14.94 -7.39 19.23
#